data_AF-A0A7R9JJE5-F1
#
_entry.id   AF-A0A7R9JJE5-F1
#
_cell.length_a   1.000
_cell.length_b   1.000
_cell.length_c   1.000
_cell.angle_alpha   90.00
_cell.angle_beta   90.00
_cell.angle_gamma   90.00
#
_symmetry.space_group_name_H-M   'P 1'
#
loop_
_entity.id
_entity.type
_entity.pdbx_description
1 polymer ?
#
loop_
_entity_poly.entity_id
_entity_poly.type
_entity_poly.pdbx_seq_one_letter_code
_entity_poly.pdbx_strand_id
1 'polypeptide(L)'
;MCGAVSLSLADTYCLQILWALHQSGMVDIFLYISSMENEHQYYMHILEIVSLMLREQSPVELASAALQRSSLEKQRDESELLAIRLEETQERFTKVRKYAGARHSRFGGTFVLKAVKSISDQDLIYHKPLNNIEDLNFDVDKVSVYIVKHTDFFIYFETTRLGGWMV
;
A
#
# COMPACT_ATOMS: atom_id res chain seq x y z
N MET A 1 -3.85 -1.15 20.21
CA MET A 1 -4.53 -1.69 19.02
C MET A 1 -4.41 -0.61 17.97
N CYS A 2 -3.54 -0.82 16.99
CA CYS A 2 -3.21 0.18 15.97
C CYS A 2 -4.36 0.19 14.95
N GLY A 3 -5.30 1.11 15.13
CA GLY A 3 -6.33 1.37 14.13
C GLY A 3 -5.72 2.19 13.03
N ALA A 4 -5.18 1.54 12.00
CA ALA A 4 -4.90 2.22 10.75
C ALA A 4 -6.24 2.73 10.21
N VAL A 5 -6.53 4.01 10.41
CA VAL A 5 -7.67 4.66 9.75
C VAL A 5 -7.25 4.83 8.29
N SER A 6 -7.37 3.75 7.54
CA SER A 6 -7.59 3.83 6.10
C SER A 6 -8.92 4.54 5.91
N LEU A 7 -8.93 5.88 6.04
CA LEU A 7 -10.02 6.71 5.55
C LEU A 7 -10.12 6.37 4.08
N SER A 8 -11.15 5.61 3.74
CA SER A 8 -11.44 5.32 2.35
C SER A 8 -11.68 6.66 1.66
N LEU A 9 -11.39 6.74 0.35
CA LEU A 9 -11.73 7.93 -0.44
C LEU A 9 -13.22 8.31 -0.28
N ALA A 10 -14.02 7.33 0.17
CA ALA A 10 -15.44 7.47 0.41
C ALA A 10 -15.81 8.28 1.65
N ASP A 11 -15.12 8.01 2.75
CA ASP A 11 -15.36 8.72 4.02
C ASP A 11 -15.10 10.23 3.87
N THR A 12 -14.15 10.62 3.01
CA THR A 12 -13.81 12.02 2.75
C THR A 12 -14.89 12.77 1.97
N TYR A 13 -15.56 12.15 0.99
CA TYR A 13 -16.62 12.83 0.22
C TYR A 13 -17.88 13.06 1.05
N CYS A 14 -18.23 12.09 1.91
CA CYS A 14 -19.47 12.14 2.69
C CYS A 14 -19.43 13.32 3.65
N LEU A 15 -18.30 13.49 4.33
CA LEU A 15 -18.04 14.60 5.25
C LEU A 15 -18.08 15.96 4.56
N GLN A 16 -17.60 16.08 3.32
CA GLN A 16 -17.64 17.34 2.57
C GLN A 16 -19.07 17.75 2.19
N ILE A 17 -19.88 16.81 1.72
CA ILE A 17 -21.29 17.06 1.38
C ILE A 17 -22.07 17.42 2.64
N LEU A 18 -21.88 16.67 3.73
CA LEU A 18 -22.52 16.95 5.02
C LEU A 18 -22.18 18.34 5.53
N TRP A 19 -20.90 18.74 5.43
CA TRP A 19 -20.44 20.05 5.84
C TRP A 19 -21.04 21.17 4.97
N ALA A 20 -21.09 21.00 3.65
CA ALA A 20 -21.72 21.96 2.74
C ALA A 20 -23.24 22.10 3.01
N LEU A 21 -23.92 20.99 3.34
CA LEU A 21 -25.33 20.97 3.69
C LEU A 21 -25.60 21.72 5.00
N HIS A 22 -24.72 21.55 5.99
CA HIS A 22 -24.77 22.31 7.24
C HIS A 22 -24.50 23.81 7.01
N GLN A 23 -23.45 24.16 6.27
CA GLN A 23 -23.11 25.57 5.99
C GLN A 23 -24.20 26.31 5.20
N SER A 24 -24.95 25.59 4.36
CA SER A 24 -26.08 26.18 3.63
C SER A 24 -27.36 26.35 4.48
N GLY A 25 -27.39 25.85 5.72
CA GLY A 25 -28.57 25.90 6.59
C GLY A 25 -29.69 24.92 6.20
N MET A 26 -29.44 24.04 5.23
CA MET A 26 -30.45 23.07 4.74
C MET A 26 -30.84 22.04 5.81
N VAL A 27 -29.90 21.69 6.70
CA VAL A 27 -30.16 20.75 7.81
C VAL A 27 -31.26 21.29 8.74
N ASP A 28 -31.23 22.59 9.05
CA ASP A 28 -32.24 23.22 9.90
C ASP A 28 -33.62 23.26 9.23
N ILE A 29 -33.65 23.42 7.90
CA ILE A 29 -34.90 23.37 7.11
C ILE A 29 -35.49 21.96 7.15
N PHE A 30 -34.68 20.92 6.96
CA PHE A 30 -35.16 19.54 7.05
C PHE A 30 -35.71 19.22 8.43
N LEU A 31 -35.03 19.68 9.48
CA LEU A 31 -35.50 19.53 10.86
C LEU A 31 -36.83 20.28 11.08
N TYR A 32 -36.94 21.49 10.56
CA TYR A 32 -38.17 22.28 10.64
C TYR A 32 -39.35 21.57 9.96
N ILE A 33 -39.20 21.11 8.71
CA ILE A 33 -40.26 20.41 7.99
C ILE A 33 -40.63 19.10 8.71
N SER A 34 -39.65 18.38 9.26
CA SER A 34 -39.92 17.16 10.04
C SER A 34 -40.70 17.41 11.33
N SER A 35 -40.67 18.63 11.85
CA SER A 35 -41.36 19.02 13.09
C SER A 35 -42.77 19.57 12.83
N MET A 36 -43.15 19.83 11.57
CA MET A 36 -44.47 20.34 11.21
C MET A 36 -45.46 19.21 10.99
N GLU A 37 -46.60 19.25 11.69
CA GLU A 37 -47.67 18.25 11.56
C GLU A 37 -48.42 18.33 10.21
N ASN A 38 -48.37 19.47 9.51
CA ASN A 38 -49.16 19.66 8.28
C ASN A 38 -48.48 19.11 7.00
N GLU A 39 -47.21 18.71 7.07
CA GLU A 39 -46.36 18.41 5.92
C GLU A 39 -45.98 16.93 5.80
N HIS A 40 -46.96 16.04 6.06
CA HIS A 40 -46.75 14.58 6.07
C HIS A 40 -46.21 14.00 4.76
N GLN A 41 -46.49 14.65 3.62
CA GLN A 41 -46.02 14.23 2.30
C GLN A 41 -44.49 14.17 2.20
N TYR A 42 -43.76 14.93 3.02
CA TYR A 42 -42.31 15.01 2.97
C TYR A 42 -41.60 14.10 3.98
N TYR A 43 -42.33 13.46 4.90
CA TYR A 43 -41.71 12.69 6.00
C TYR A 43 -40.85 11.54 5.50
N MET A 44 -41.32 10.78 4.50
CA MET A 44 -40.54 9.68 3.93
C MET A 44 -39.28 10.17 3.22
N HIS A 45 -39.37 11.31 2.51
CA HIS A 45 -38.22 11.91 1.84
C HIS A 45 -37.18 12.43 2.85
N ILE A 46 -37.63 13.08 3.92
CA ILE A 46 -36.73 13.58 4.97
C ILE A 46 -36.07 12.42 5.70
N LEU A 47 -36.81 11.36 6.03
CA LEU A 47 -36.25 10.15 6.62
C LEU A 47 -35.19 9.50 5.73
N GLU A 48 -35.43 9.44 4.41
CA GLU A 48 -34.46 8.92 3.46
C GLU A 48 -33.18 9.78 3.44
N ILE A 49 -33.32 11.10 3.36
CA ILE A 49 -32.18 12.04 3.41
C ILE A 49 -31.37 11.85 4.71
N VAL A 50 -32.03 11.82 5.86
CA VAL A 50 -31.36 11.63 7.16
C VAL A 50 -30.68 10.26 7.24
N SER A 51 -31.31 9.21 6.69
CA SER A 51 -30.72 7.88 6.64
C SER A 51 -29.46 7.83 5.77
N LEU A 52 -29.43 8.57 4.66
CA LEU A 52 -28.26 8.69 3.79
C LEU A 52 -27.15 9.52 4.43
N MET A 53 -27.50 10.59 5.18
CA MET A 53 -26.53 11.38 5.94
C MET A 53 -25.83 10.56 7.03
N LEU A 54 -26.54 9.61 7.65
CA LEU A 54 -26.03 8.80 8.76
C LEU A 54 -25.46 7.44 8.33
N ARG A 55 -25.59 7.04 7.06
CA ARG A 55 -25.26 5.69 6.56
C ARG A 55 -23.82 5.27 6.86
N GLU A 56 -22.88 6.21 6.77
CA GLU A 56 -21.43 5.97 6.93
C GLU A 56 -20.93 6.42 8.32
N GLN A 57 -21.82 6.85 9.22
CA GLN A 57 -21.45 7.32 10.55
C GLN A 57 -21.62 6.21 11.59
N SER A 58 -20.59 5.95 12.40
CA SER A 58 -20.72 4.97 13.48
C SER A 58 -21.43 5.59 14.70
N PRO A 59 -22.43 4.90 15.28
CA PRO A 59 -23.21 5.45 16.40
C PRO A 59 -22.36 5.64 17.67
N VAL A 60 -21.32 4.81 17.85
CA VAL A 60 -20.40 4.90 18.99
C VAL A 60 -19.55 6.17 18.88
N GLU A 61 -19.00 6.46 17.70
CA GLU A 61 -18.19 7.67 17.49
C GLU A 61 -19.07 8.92 17.59
N LEU A 62 -20.28 8.91 17.01
CA LEU A 62 -21.25 10.01 17.12
C LEU A 62 -21.61 10.33 18.58
N ALA A 63 -21.89 9.30 19.39
CA ALA A 63 -22.19 9.48 20.81
C ALA A 63 -21.02 10.10 21.59
N SER A 64 -19.78 9.74 21.22
CA SER A 64 -18.57 10.30 21.82
C SER A 64 -18.23 11.70 21.30
N ALA A 65 -18.63 12.05 20.07
CA ALA A 65 -18.30 13.32 19.42
C ALA A 65 -18.98 14.54 20.08
N ALA A 66 -20.14 14.34 20.70
CA ALA A 66 -20.86 15.38 21.45
C ALA A 66 -20.22 15.67 22.82
N LEU A 67 -19.44 14.74 23.37
CA LEU A 67 -18.61 15.02 24.54
C LEU A 67 -17.47 15.94 24.09
N GLN A 68 -17.36 17.13 24.69
CA GLN A 68 -16.15 17.93 24.57
C GLN A 68 -14.95 17.03 24.91
N ARG A 69 -14.06 16.80 23.94
CA ARG A 69 -12.86 15.98 24.15
C ARG A 69 -12.17 16.47 25.42
N SER A 70 -11.98 15.55 26.37
CA SER A 70 -11.30 15.90 27.61
C SER A 70 -9.88 16.37 27.30
N SER A 71 -9.33 17.30 28.11
CA SER A 71 -7.96 17.76 27.96
C SER A 71 -6.94 16.61 27.96
N LEU A 72 -7.26 15.50 28.66
CA LEU A 72 -6.46 14.29 28.73
C LEU A 72 -6.46 13.49 27.42
N GLU A 73 -7.59 13.43 26.72
CA GLU A 73 -7.69 12.76 25.42
C GLU A 73 -6.91 13.53 24.36
N LYS A 74 -7.07 14.86 24.33
CA LYS A 74 -6.29 15.72 23.45
C LYS A 74 -4.78 15.58 23.68
N GLN A 75 -4.34 15.54 24.94
CA GLN A 75 -2.93 15.35 25.26
C GLN A 75 -2.41 13.97 24.83
N ARG A 76 -3.24 12.93 24.93
CA ARG A 76 -2.90 11.58 24.47
C ARG A 76 -2.71 11.57 22.95
N ASP A 77 -3.66 12.14 22.20
CA ASP A 77 -3.59 12.24 20.74
C ASP A 77 -2.34 13.01 20.31
N GLU A 78 -2.04 14.14 20.96
CA GLU A 78 -0.83 14.91 20.71
C GLU A 78 0.45 14.10 20.98
N SER A 79 0.48 13.31 22.06
CA SER A 79 1.62 12.45 22.38
C SER A 79 1.83 11.32 21.36
N GLU A 80 0.74 10.74 20.85
CA GLU A 80 0.78 9.69 19.83
C GLU A 80 1.25 10.25 18.49
N LEU A 81 0.75 11.42 18.08
CA LEU A 81 1.21 12.13 16.88
C LEU A 81 2.70 12.47 16.95
N LEU A 82 3.19 12.88 18.12
CA LEU A 82 4.62 13.15 18.32
C LEU A 82 5.45 11.87 18.22
N ALA A 83 4.97 10.75 18.77
CA ALA A 83 5.66 9.47 18.68
C ALA A 83 5.80 9.00 17.22
N ILE A 84 4.71 9.06 16.44
CA ILE A 84 4.71 8.70 15.01
C ILE A 84 5.68 9.59 14.23
N ARG A 85 5.66 10.91 14.49
CA ARG A 85 6.58 11.86 13.82
C ARG A 85 8.04 11.55 14.12
N LEU A 86 8.37 11.17 15.36
CA LEU A 86 9.73 10.80 15.73
C LEU A 86 10.17 9.52 15.02
N GLU A 87 9.30 8.51 14.96
CA GLU A 87 9.56 7.27 14.23
C GLU A 87 9.80 7.54 12.74
N GLU A 88 8.92 8.29 12.08
CA GLU A 88 9.06 8.66 10.67
C GLU A 88 10.37 9.43 10.41
N THR A 89 10.74 10.33 11.32
CA THR A 89 11.98 11.10 11.22
C THR A 89 13.21 10.21 11.35
N GLN A 90 13.17 9.23 12.27
CA GLN A 90 14.25 8.25 12.42
C GLN A 90 14.35 7.34 11.19
N GLU A 91 13.23 6.86 10.65
CA GLU A 91 13.23 6.11 9.40
C GLU A 91 13.79 6.92 8.24
N ARG A 92 13.38 8.18 8.11
CA ARG A 92 13.89 9.08 7.09
C ARG A 92 15.40 9.29 7.25
N PHE A 93 15.87 9.50 8.47
CA PHE A 93 17.30 9.66 8.76
C PHE A 93 18.09 8.40 8.42
N THR A 94 17.59 7.21 8.77
CA THR A 94 18.26 5.95 8.44
C THR A 94 18.27 5.67 6.94
N LYS A 95 17.17 5.95 6.21
CA LYS A 95 17.11 5.89 4.75
C LYS A 95 18.13 6.84 4.13
N VAL A 96 18.15 8.10 4.55
CA VAL A 96 19.14 9.08 4.09
C VAL A 96 20.56 8.60 4.42
N ARG A 97 20.85 8.11 5.62
CA ARG A 97 22.18 7.62 5.98
C ARG A 97 22.61 6.42 5.14
N LYS A 98 21.70 5.48 4.84
CA LYS A 98 21.97 4.29 4.03
C LYS A 98 22.17 4.63 2.54
N TYR A 99 21.44 5.63 2.03
CA TYR A 99 21.35 5.88 0.58
C TYR A 99 21.95 7.22 0.12
N ALA A 100 22.33 8.15 1.01
CA ALA A 100 22.91 9.45 0.65
C ALA A 100 24.34 9.36 0.09
N GLY A 101 25.02 8.23 0.27
CA GLY A 101 26.31 7.94 -0.35
C GLY A 101 26.19 7.43 -1.79
N ALA A 102 25.01 6.94 -2.21
CA ALA A 102 24.76 6.51 -3.58
C ALA A 102 24.43 7.73 -4.46
N ARG A 103 25.42 8.60 -4.64
CA ARG A 103 25.30 9.76 -5.52
C ARG A 103 25.23 9.26 -6.96
N HIS A 104 24.04 9.42 -7.55
CA HIS A 104 23.55 9.05 -8.88
C HIS A 104 22.98 7.63 -9.04
N SER A 105 21.68 7.63 -9.37
CA SER A 105 20.81 6.57 -9.92
C SER A 105 21.43 5.52 -10.88
N ARG A 106 22.64 5.64 -11.44
CA ARG A 106 23.09 4.67 -12.46
C ARG A 106 24.60 4.59 -12.78
N PHE A 107 25.47 5.22 -12.00
CA PHE A 107 26.91 5.19 -12.29
C PHE A 107 27.70 4.70 -11.07
N GLY A 108 27.47 3.45 -10.69
CA GLY A 108 28.22 2.76 -9.63
C GLY A 108 29.62 2.30 -10.05
N GLY A 109 30.14 2.79 -11.19
CA GLY A 109 31.36 2.28 -11.81
C GLY A 109 31.18 0.88 -12.39
N THR A 110 32.11 0.50 -13.26
CA THR A 110 32.20 -0.85 -13.83
C THR A 110 33.52 -1.44 -13.35
N PHE A 111 33.44 -2.55 -12.61
CA PHE A 111 34.60 -3.24 -12.05
C PHE A 111 34.93 -4.48 -12.88
N VAL A 112 36.22 -4.79 -13.01
CA VAL A 112 36.71 -6.01 -13.67
C VAL A 112 37.32 -6.93 -12.63
N LEU A 113 36.76 -8.13 -12.48
CA LEU A 113 37.23 -9.15 -11.54
C LEU A 113 38.28 -10.04 -12.23
N LYS A 114 39.55 -9.82 -11.87
CA LYS A 114 40.71 -10.48 -12.51
C LYS A 114 40.89 -11.98 -12.16
N ALA A 115 40.09 -12.52 -11.25
CA ALA A 115 40.18 -13.92 -10.81
C ALA A 115 38.96 -14.76 -11.19
N VAL A 116 37.94 -14.15 -11.81
CA VAL A 116 36.71 -14.83 -12.21
C VAL A 116 36.51 -14.63 -13.70
N LYS A 117 36.45 -15.75 -14.42
CA LYS A 117 36.20 -15.79 -15.85
C LYS A 117 34.70 -15.75 -16.12
N SER A 118 34.31 -14.95 -17.10
CA SER A 118 32.97 -14.95 -17.70
C SER A 118 32.77 -16.21 -18.55
N ILE A 119 31.53 -16.46 -18.97
CA ILE A 119 31.13 -17.57 -19.86
C ILE A 119 31.93 -17.54 -21.18
N SER A 120 32.34 -16.34 -21.62
CA SER A 120 33.12 -16.13 -22.84
C SER A 120 34.65 -16.12 -22.61
N ASP A 121 35.13 -16.67 -21.49
CA ASP A 121 36.56 -16.78 -21.13
C ASP A 121 37.32 -15.44 -20.92
N GLN A 122 36.58 -14.34 -20.85
CA GLN A 122 37.06 -12.98 -20.56
C GLN A 122 36.84 -12.62 -19.08
N ASP A 123 37.55 -11.61 -18.58
CA ASP A 123 37.39 -11.18 -17.18
C ASP A 123 35.95 -10.70 -16.89
N LEU A 124 35.42 -11.07 -15.73
CA LEU A 124 34.04 -10.79 -15.37
C LEU A 124 33.82 -9.30 -15.02
N ILE A 125 32.82 -8.70 -15.65
CA ILE A 125 32.42 -7.30 -15.43
C ILE A 125 31.29 -7.23 -14.39
N TYR A 126 31.42 -6.33 -13.41
CA TYR A 126 30.45 -6.16 -12.33
C TYR A 126 30.09 -4.69 -12.07
N HIS A 127 28.81 -4.40 -11.79
CA HIS A 127 28.27 -3.02 -11.72
C HIS A 127 27.88 -2.55 -10.31
N LYS A 128 28.16 -3.35 -9.27
CA LYS A 128 27.95 -2.96 -7.87
C LYS A 128 29.30 -2.92 -7.15
N PRO A 129 29.55 -1.96 -6.26
CA PRO A 129 30.76 -1.99 -5.44
C PRO A 129 30.72 -3.21 -4.51
N LEU A 130 31.73 -4.07 -4.60
CA LEU A 130 31.92 -5.21 -3.69
C LEU A 130 32.96 -4.82 -2.65
N ASN A 131 32.63 -4.95 -1.37
CA ASN A 131 33.62 -4.82 -0.29
C ASN A 131 34.46 -6.09 -0.19
N ASN A 132 33.85 -7.26 -0.39
CA ASN A 132 34.50 -8.57 -0.39
C ASN A 132 34.05 -9.39 -1.61
N ILE A 133 34.90 -10.32 -2.05
CA ILE A 133 34.60 -11.23 -3.17
C ILE A 133 33.55 -12.28 -2.77
N GLU A 134 33.45 -12.59 -1.48
CA GLU A 134 32.48 -13.55 -0.92
C GLU A 134 31.02 -13.07 -1.03
N ASP A 135 30.80 -11.76 -1.17
CA ASP A 135 29.46 -11.15 -1.32
C ASP A 135 28.95 -11.19 -2.78
N LEU A 136 29.67 -11.87 -3.68
CA LEU A 136 29.33 -12.02 -5.10
C LEU A 136 28.15 -13.00 -5.27
N ASN A 137 26.93 -12.48 -5.26
CA ASN A 137 25.70 -13.27 -5.48
C ASN A 137 25.04 -12.95 -6.83
N PHE A 138 24.82 -13.96 -7.66
CA PHE A 138 24.15 -13.87 -8.97
C PHE A 138 22.68 -14.32 -8.96
N ASP A 139 22.21 -14.91 -7.86
CA ASP A 139 20.88 -15.50 -7.78
C ASP A 139 19.79 -14.52 -7.30
N VAL A 140 20.14 -13.27 -7.00
CA VAL A 140 19.23 -12.27 -6.39
C VAL A 140 18.01 -11.96 -7.30
N ASP A 141 18.21 -11.97 -8.61
CA ASP A 141 17.16 -11.67 -9.61
C ASP A 141 16.68 -12.92 -10.35
N LYS A 142 17.13 -14.11 -9.93
CA LYS A 142 16.78 -15.38 -10.58
C LYS A 142 15.39 -15.79 -10.14
N VAL A 143 14.41 -15.58 -11.01
CA VAL A 143 13.06 -16.13 -10.82
C VAL A 143 13.16 -17.66 -10.80
N SER A 144 12.85 -18.27 -9.66
CA SER A 144 12.82 -19.72 -9.53
C SER A 144 11.66 -20.27 -10.37
N VAL A 145 11.98 -20.87 -11.51
CA VAL A 145 11.01 -21.63 -12.29
C VAL A 145 10.76 -22.95 -11.56
N TYR A 146 9.59 -23.11 -10.95
CA TYR A 146 9.16 -24.39 -10.39
C TYR A 146 8.82 -25.34 -11.53
N ILE A 147 9.70 -26.30 -11.82
CA ILE A 147 9.39 -27.41 -12.71
C ILE A 147 8.67 -28.47 -11.88
N VAL A 148 7.37 -28.65 -12.15
CA VAL A 148 6.60 -29.77 -11.61
C VAL A 148 7.20 -31.06 -12.14
N LYS A 149 7.85 -31.85 -11.28
CA LYS A 149 8.25 -33.21 -11.62
C LYS A 149 7.02 -34.10 -11.54
N HIS A 150 6.35 -34.31 -12.67
CA HIS A 150 5.32 -35.34 -12.75
C HIS A 150 6.03 -36.71 -12.69
N THR A 151 5.69 -37.50 -11.67
CA THR A 151 6.09 -38.91 -11.58
C THR A 151 5.37 -39.71 -12.66
N ASP A 152 6.18 -40.41 -13.47
CA ASP A 152 5.94 -41.59 -14.31
C ASP A 152 4.69 -41.66 -15.21
N PHE A 153 4.90 -41.60 -16.53
CA PHE A 153 4.12 -42.41 -17.46
C PHE A 153 4.99 -42.95 -18.60
N PHE A 154 4.98 -44.27 -18.70
CA PHE A 154 5.67 -45.15 -19.63
C PHE A 154 5.15 -44.93 -21.06
N ILE A 155 6.00 -44.59 -22.03
CA ILE A 155 5.72 -44.86 -23.45
C ILE A 155 6.97 -45.46 -24.09
N TYR A 156 6.80 -46.69 -24.57
CA TYR A 156 7.75 -47.47 -25.37
C TYR A 156 8.31 -46.66 -26.54
N PHE A 157 9.65 -46.64 -26.67
CA PHE A 157 10.32 -46.22 -27.90
C PHE A 157 10.36 -47.43 -28.84
N GLU A 158 9.50 -47.45 -29.85
CA GLU A 158 9.59 -48.41 -30.94
C GLU A 158 10.66 -47.94 -31.94
N THR A 159 11.66 -48.79 -32.15
CA THR A 159 12.79 -48.56 -33.06
C THR A 159 12.33 -48.63 -34.52
N THR A 160 12.34 -47.50 -35.24
CA THR A 160 12.40 -47.53 -36.71
C THR A 160 13.79 -47.16 -37.19
N ARG A 161 14.42 -48.17 -37.77
CA ARG A 161 15.69 -48.15 -38.49
C ARG A 161 15.71 -47.07 -39.59
N LEU A 162 16.80 -46.32 -39.59
CA LEU A 162 17.71 -46.05 -40.73
C LEU A 162 17.12 -46.15 -42.15
N GLY A 163 16.95 -44.99 -42.78
CA GLY A 163 17.22 -44.73 -44.20
C GLY A 163 17.84 -43.32 -44.28
N GLY A 164 19.10 -43.18 -44.68
CA GLY A 164 19.50 -42.83 -46.06
C GLY A 164 19.01 -41.41 -46.42
N TRP A 165 19.82 -40.39 -46.73
CA TRP A 165 20.97 -40.40 -47.62
C TRP A 165 21.94 -39.23 -47.32
N MET A 166 23.18 -39.51 -47.67
CA MET A 166 24.37 -38.68 -47.72
C MET A 166 24.35 -37.80 -48.98
N VAL A 167 24.82 -36.56 -48.86
CA VAL A 167 25.55 -35.82 -49.90
C VAL A 167 26.92 -35.53 -49.32
#